data_AF-A0A933ZWI0-F1
#
_entry.id   AF-A0A933ZWI0-F1
#
_cell.length_a   1.000
_cell.length_b   1.000
_cell.length_c   1.000
_cell.angle_alpha   90.00
_cell.angle_beta   90.00
_cell.angle_gamma   90.00
#
_symmetry.space_group_name_H-M   'P 1'
#
loop_
_entity.id
_entity.type
_entity.pdbx_description
1 polymer ?
#
loop_
_entity_poly.entity_id
_entity_poly.type
_entity_poly.pdbx_seq_one_letter_code
_entity_poly.pdbx_strand_id
1 'polypeptide(L)'
;MAAPTPNLTAKPRLCLEFEHAPEFALIHYEIAVRIGELSLPPGFAGVLIWGRIYNRPFLRCLRGCGLCLWRLGRTSEALQMFERILSLNPNDNQGVRFVWEDLRHGRSWEETQAKDATARSKRLSQLH
;
A
#
# COMPACT_ATOMS: atom_id res chain seq x y z
N MET A 1 -11.06 35.97 -7.97
CA MET A 1 -11.28 34.52 -7.87
C MET A 1 -10.08 33.93 -7.15
N ALA A 2 -10.20 33.64 -5.86
CA ALA A 2 -9.10 33.14 -5.04
C ALA A 2 -8.96 31.62 -5.24
N ALA A 3 -7.77 31.16 -5.61
CA ALA A 3 -7.43 29.75 -5.63
C ALA A 3 -7.45 29.19 -4.19
N PRO A 4 -7.96 27.97 -3.96
CA PRO A 4 -7.92 27.37 -2.63
C PRO A 4 -6.48 27.10 -2.21
N THR A 5 -6.13 27.51 -1.00
CA THR A 5 -4.84 27.29 -0.36
C THR A 5 -4.62 25.80 -0.09
N PRO A 6 -3.51 25.18 -0.53
CA PRO A 6 -3.23 23.79 -0.19
C PRO A 6 -2.89 23.67 1.30
N ASN A 7 -3.69 22.87 2.01
CA ASN A 7 -3.55 22.59 3.44
C ASN A 7 -2.28 21.76 3.71
N LEU A 8 -1.48 22.22 4.67
CA LEU A 8 -0.14 21.80 5.10
C LEU A 8 -0.04 20.42 5.79
N THR A 9 -0.90 19.46 5.47
CA THR A 9 -0.70 18.06 5.92
C THR A 9 0.07 17.30 4.86
N ALA A 10 1.40 17.33 4.94
CA ALA A 10 2.30 16.68 4.01
C ALA A 10 2.10 15.16 3.97
N LYS A 11 1.11 14.68 3.19
CA LYS A 11 1.15 13.35 2.58
C LYS A 11 2.45 13.29 1.77
N PRO A 12 3.33 12.30 1.98
CA PRO A 12 4.55 12.18 1.18
C PRO A 12 4.17 12.16 -0.31
N ARG A 13 4.95 12.82 -1.16
CA ARG A 13 4.66 13.09 -2.58
C ARG A 13 4.21 11.84 -3.38
N LEU A 14 4.73 10.67 -3.00
CA LEU A 14 4.32 9.34 -3.50
C LEU A 14 2.82 9.03 -3.35
N CYS A 15 2.14 9.55 -2.30
CA CYS A 15 0.70 9.38 -2.11
C CYS A 15 -0.14 10.21 -3.08
N LEU A 16 0.35 11.36 -3.56
CA LEU A 16 -0.38 12.19 -4.54
C LEU A 16 -0.30 11.58 -5.94
N GLU A 17 0.84 11.00 -6.30
CA GLU A 17 1.02 10.26 -7.56
C GLU A 17 0.23 8.95 -7.55
N PHE A 18 0.17 8.24 -6.42
CA PHE A 18 -0.70 7.06 -6.30
C PHE A 18 -2.15 7.36 -6.66
N GLU A 19 -2.67 8.53 -6.28
CA GLU A 19 -4.05 8.93 -6.54
C GLU A 19 -4.32 9.24 -8.03
N HIS A 20 -3.34 9.76 -8.78
CA HIS A 20 -3.55 10.30 -10.14
C HIS A 20 -2.87 9.50 -11.27
N ALA A 21 -1.79 8.76 -10.99
CA ALA A 21 -1.00 8.03 -11.99
C ALA A 21 -0.30 6.80 -11.37
N PRO A 22 -1.05 5.71 -11.11
CA PRO A 22 -0.53 4.50 -10.45
C PRO A 22 0.65 3.84 -11.19
N GLU A 23 0.77 4.03 -12.49
CA GLU A 23 1.87 3.54 -13.32
C GLU A 23 3.21 4.21 -12.98
N PHE A 24 3.22 5.54 -12.78
CA PHE A 24 4.44 6.26 -12.37
C PHE A 24 4.79 5.95 -10.91
N ALA A 25 3.79 5.88 -10.04
CA ALA A 25 3.98 5.49 -8.65
C ALA A 25 4.58 4.07 -8.55
N LEU A 26 4.11 3.14 -9.38
CA LEU A 26 4.64 1.77 -9.43
C LEU A 26 6.14 1.76 -9.75
N ILE A 27 6.58 2.51 -10.77
CA ILE A 27 8.01 2.60 -11.13
C ILE A 27 8.85 3.07 -9.93
N HIS A 28 8.40 4.10 -9.23
CA HIS A 28 9.12 4.61 -8.07
C HIS A 28 9.17 3.60 -6.92
N TYR A 29 8.07 2.87 -6.68
CA TYR A 29 8.07 1.82 -5.67
C TYR A 29 8.95 0.63 -6.06
N GLU A 30 8.95 0.20 -7.32
CA GLU A 30 9.78 -0.90 -7.81
C GLU A 30 11.27 -0.57 -7.65
N ILE A 31 11.68 0.66 -7.99
CA ILE A 31 13.06 1.14 -7.76
C ILE A 31 13.39 1.10 -6.26
N ALA A 32 12.51 1.62 -5.41
CA ALA A 32 12.73 1.65 -3.97
C ALA A 32 12.79 0.24 -3.35
N VAL A 33 11.95 -0.69 -3.80
CA VAL A 33 12.00 -2.11 -3.44
C VAL A 33 13.33 -2.69 -3.86
N ARG A 34 13.78 -2.44 -5.10
CA ARG A 34 15.05 -2.97 -5.60
C ARG A 34 16.25 -2.48 -4.79
N ILE A 35 16.28 -1.20 -4.42
CA ILE A 35 17.31 -0.64 -3.54
C ILE A 35 17.25 -1.29 -2.15
N GLY A 36 16.05 -1.50 -1.60
CA GLY A 36 15.87 -2.17 -0.32
C GLY A 36 16.33 -3.63 -0.35
N GLU A 37 16.10 -4.35 -1.44
CA GLU A 37 16.56 -5.73 -1.64
C GLU A 37 18.09 -5.86 -1.61
N LEU A 38 18.83 -4.84 -2.04
CA LEU A 38 20.31 -4.83 -1.95
C LEU A 38 20.81 -4.84 -0.50
N SER A 39 19.96 -4.43 0.45
CA SER A 39 20.29 -4.48 1.88
C SER A 39 19.97 -5.84 2.52
N LEU A 40 19.32 -6.74 1.79
CA LEU A 40 18.97 -8.08 2.28
C LEU A 40 20.00 -9.11 1.82
N PRO A 41 20.31 -10.12 2.66
CA PRO A 41 21.10 -11.27 2.21
C PRO A 41 20.46 -11.94 0.98
N PRO A 42 21.26 -12.52 0.07
CA PRO A 42 20.75 -13.33 -1.03
C PRO A 42 19.85 -14.47 -0.50
N GLY A 43 18.65 -14.62 -1.06
CA GLY A 43 17.71 -15.66 -0.63
C GLY A 43 17.13 -15.45 0.77
N PHE A 44 17.14 -14.21 1.29
CA PHE A 44 16.56 -13.91 2.60
C PHE A 44 15.09 -14.36 2.71
N ALA A 45 14.84 -15.34 3.57
CA ALA A 45 13.52 -15.88 3.91
C ALA A 45 13.14 -15.62 5.38
N GLY A 46 13.80 -14.64 6.02
CA GLY A 46 13.55 -14.28 7.41
C GLY A 46 12.42 -13.27 7.57
N VAL A 47 12.21 -12.84 8.82
CA VAL A 47 11.22 -11.81 9.16
C VAL A 47 11.87 -10.43 9.31
N LEU A 48 11.16 -9.40 8.84
CA LEU A 48 11.47 -7.99 9.05
C LEU A 48 10.54 -7.43 10.14
N ILE A 49 11.03 -7.44 11.38
CA ILE A 49 10.27 -6.95 12.54
C ILE A 49 9.87 -5.49 12.34
N TRP A 50 8.57 -5.20 12.39
CA TRP A 50 8.01 -3.85 12.23
C TRP A 50 8.51 -2.83 13.27
N GLY A 51 8.84 -3.30 14.47
CA GLY A 51 9.42 -2.48 15.54
C GLY A 51 10.79 -1.88 15.19
N ARG A 52 11.51 -2.46 14.22
CA ARG A 52 12.78 -1.90 13.72
C ARG A 52 12.47 -0.81 12.70
N ILE A 53 12.74 0.45 13.07
CA ILE A 53 12.36 1.64 12.29
C ILE A 53 12.89 1.57 10.84
N TYR A 54 14.11 1.07 10.65
CA TYR A 54 14.75 0.97 9.34
C TYR A 54 14.12 -0.09 8.40
N ASN A 55 13.30 -1.02 8.91
CA ASN A 55 12.58 -1.98 8.07
C ASN A 55 11.31 -1.37 7.45
N ARG A 56 10.74 -0.34 8.08
CA ARG A 56 9.45 0.22 7.70
C ARG A 56 9.43 0.84 6.30
N PRO A 57 10.47 1.58 5.85
CA PRO A 57 10.49 2.12 4.49
C PRO A 57 10.33 1.02 3.44
N PHE A 58 11.08 -0.08 3.58
CA PHE A 58 11.01 -1.21 2.64
C PHE A 58 9.63 -1.87 2.63
N LEU A 59 9.08 -2.19 3.81
CA LEU A 59 7.75 -2.78 3.95
C LEU A 59 6.63 -1.85 3.41
N ARG A 60 6.79 -0.53 3.54
CA ARG A 60 5.87 0.45 2.96
C ARG A 60 5.96 0.52 1.44
N CYS A 61 7.17 0.39 0.87
CA CYS A 61 7.35 0.35 -0.58
C CYS A 61 6.72 -0.91 -1.19
N LEU A 62 6.93 -2.07 -0.57
CA LEU A 62 6.26 -3.32 -0.99
C LEU A 62 4.73 -3.16 -0.98
N ARG A 63 4.16 -2.56 0.07
CA ARG A 63 2.72 -2.30 0.13
C ARG A 63 2.28 -1.33 -0.98
N GLY A 64 3.08 -0.30 -1.25
CA GLY A 64 2.85 0.65 -2.33
C GLY A 64 2.79 -0.03 -3.70
N CYS A 65 3.79 -0.87 -4.02
CA CYS A 65 3.80 -1.71 -5.22
C CYS A 65 2.51 -2.53 -5.33
N GLY A 66 2.15 -3.29 -4.30
CA GLY A 66 0.97 -4.15 -4.32
C GLY A 66 -0.33 -3.39 -4.60
N LEU A 67 -0.50 -2.20 -4.00
CA LEU A 67 -1.68 -1.36 -4.24
C LEU A 67 -1.71 -0.79 -5.66
N CYS A 68 -0.56 -0.37 -6.20
CA CYS A 68 -0.49 0.12 -7.58
C CYS A 68 -0.83 -0.99 -8.58
N LEU A 69 -0.26 -2.18 -8.37
CA LEU A 69 -0.53 -3.37 -9.19
C LEU A 69 -2.02 -3.72 -9.17
N TRP A 70 -2.65 -3.72 -8.00
CA TRP A 70 -4.08 -4.00 -7.89
C TRP A 70 -4.92 -2.96 -8.64
N ARG A 71 -4.61 -1.67 -8.47
CA ARG A 71 -5.30 -0.58 -9.17
C ARG A 71 -5.12 -0.64 -10.69
N LEU A 72 -4.00 -1.16 -11.17
CA LEU A 72 -3.72 -1.40 -12.60
C LEU A 72 -4.34 -2.71 -13.12
N GLY A 73 -5.11 -3.44 -12.30
CA GLY A 73 -5.71 -4.72 -12.68
C GLY A 73 -4.73 -5.91 -12.71
N ARG A 74 -3.46 -5.70 -12.31
CA ARG A 74 -2.41 -6.73 -12.21
C ARG A 74 -2.57 -7.52 -10.90
N THR A 75 -3.72 -8.15 -10.73
CA THR A 75 -4.15 -8.79 -9.47
C THR A 75 -3.23 -9.91 -9.01
N SER A 76 -2.77 -10.78 -9.92
CA SER A 76 -1.85 -11.88 -9.59
C SER A 76 -0.51 -11.40 -9.05
N GLU A 77 -0.01 -10.27 -9.53
CA GLU A 77 1.25 -9.68 -9.07
C GLU A 77 1.04 -8.94 -7.75
N ALA A 78 -0.11 -8.27 -7.59
CA ALA A 78 -0.48 -7.66 -6.32
C ALA A 78 -0.57 -8.70 -5.18
N LEU A 79 -1.19 -9.85 -5.45
CA LEU A 79 -1.27 -10.97 -4.48
C LEU A 79 0.13 -11.43 -4.04
N GLN A 80 1.04 -11.66 -4.99
CA GLN A 80 2.42 -12.05 -4.68
C GLN A 80 3.14 -11.01 -3.81
N MET A 81 2.93 -9.71 -4.07
CA MET A 81 3.50 -8.65 -3.23
C MET A 81 2.95 -8.69 -1.81
N PHE A 82 1.64 -8.88 -1.65
CA PHE A 82 1.03 -8.95 -0.33
C PHE A 82 1.42 -10.21 0.45
N GLU A 83 1.52 -11.36 -0.21
CA GLU A 83 2.04 -12.59 0.37
C GLU A 83 3.50 -12.44 0.84
N ARG A 84 4.33 -11.75 0.04
CA ARG A 84 5.69 -11.41 0.44
C ARG A 84 5.73 -10.51 1.67
N ILE A 85 4.82 -9.54 1.80
CA ILE A 85 4.75 -8.71 3.01
C ILE A 85 4.33 -9.55 4.20
N LEU A 86 3.37 -10.47 4.04
CA LEU A 86 2.90 -11.34 5.12
C LEU A 86 3.98 -12.34 5.58
N SER A 87 4.85 -12.80 4.69
CA SER A 87 6.00 -13.63 5.07
C SER A 87 7.07 -12.83 5.82
N LEU A 88 7.37 -11.62 5.36
CA LEU A 88 8.36 -10.74 6.01
C LEU A 88 7.83 -10.15 7.32
N ASN A 89 6.55 -9.81 7.42
CA ASN A 89 5.93 -9.19 8.58
C ASN A 89 4.65 -9.93 8.99
N PRO A 90 4.77 -11.09 9.67
CA PRO A 90 3.61 -11.93 10.02
C PRO A 90 2.57 -11.26 10.92
N ASN A 91 3.00 -10.30 11.74
CA ASN A 91 2.13 -9.52 12.62
C ASN A 91 1.23 -8.54 11.85
N ASP A 92 1.47 -8.36 10.54
CA ASP A 92 0.69 -7.51 9.65
C ASP A 92 0.33 -6.13 10.24
N ASN A 93 1.35 -5.43 10.72
CA ASN A 93 1.18 -4.09 11.28
C ASN A 93 0.68 -3.05 10.25
N GLN A 94 0.61 -3.42 8.97
CA GLN A 94 0.15 -2.57 7.88
C GLN A 94 -1.28 -2.88 7.44
N GLY A 95 -1.91 -3.92 7.99
CA GLY A 95 -3.26 -4.36 7.61
C GLY A 95 -3.36 -4.84 6.17
N VAL A 96 -2.29 -5.42 5.63
CA VAL A 96 -2.24 -5.99 4.28
C VAL A 96 -3.18 -7.19 4.13
N ARG A 97 -3.48 -7.92 5.21
CA ARG A 97 -4.35 -9.10 5.19
C ARG A 97 -5.76 -8.79 4.69
N PHE A 98 -6.30 -7.61 5.02
CA PHE A 98 -7.61 -7.17 4.52
C PHE A 98 -7.59 -6.96 3.01
N VAL A 99 -6.54 -6.29 2.52
CA VAL A 99 -6.35 -6.02 1.08
C VAL A 99 -6.13 -7.32 0.31
N TRP A 100 -5.31 -8.22 0.85
CA TRP A 100 -5.06 -9.54 0.27
C TRP A 100 -6.34 -10.38 0.20
N GLU A 101 -7.17 -10.34 1.26
CA GLU A 101 -8.46 -11.02 1.28
C GLU A 101 -9.41 -10.44 0.23
N ASP A 102 -9.47 -9.12 0.06
CA ASP A 102 -10.26 -8.46 -0.98
C ASP A 102 -9.86 -8.94 -2.39
N LEU A 103 -8.56 -8.91 -2.68
CA LEU A 103 -8.01 -9.41 -3.94
C LEU A 103 -8.31 -10.88 -4.18
N ARG A 104 -8.18 -11.73 -3.16
CA ARG A 104 -8.44 -13.16 -3.27
C ARG A 104 -9.90 -13.47 -3.59
N HIS A 105 -10.82 -12.64 -3.12
CA HIS A 105 -12.24 -12.74 -3.46
C HIS A 105 -12.61 -12.07 -4.80
N GLY A 106 -11.62 -11.55 -5.54
CA GLY A 106 -11.84 -10.91 -6.84
C GLY A 106 -12.49 -9.53 -6.75
N ARG A 107 -12.47 -8.89 -5.57
CA ARG A 107 -13.01 -7.53 -5.42
C ARG A 107 -12.13 -6.54 -6.19
N SER A 108 -12.77 -5.63 -6.92
CA SER A 108 -12.04 -4.57 -7.63
C SER A 108 -11.55 -3.49 -6.66
N TRP A 109 -10.58 -2.71 -7.11
CA TRP A 109 -10.10 -1.55 -6.38
C TRP A 109 -11.25 -0.57 -6.09
N GLU A 110 -12.12 -0.33 -7.07
CA GLU A 110 -13.22 0.62 -6.97
C GLU A 110 -14.29 0.16 -5.97
N GLU A 111 -14.62 -1.13 -5.95
CA GLU A 111 -15.59 -1.71 -5.02
C GLU A 111 -15.15 -1.56 -3.57
N THR A 112 -13.87 -1.79 -3.31
CA THR A 112 -13.32 -1.68 -1.94
C THR A 112 -13.24 -0.23 -1.49
N GLN A 113 -12.85 0.69 -2.36
CA GLN A 113 -12.86 2.12 -2.07
C GLN A 113 -14.27 2.65 -1.79
N ALA A 114 -15.29 2.18 -2.54
CA ALA A 114 -16.68 2.54 -2.30
C ALA A 114 -17.15 2.04 -0.93
N LYS A 115 -16.86 0.77 -0.60
CA LYS A 115 -17.17 0.17 0.70
C LYS A 115 -16.55 0.97 1.86
N ASP A 116 -15.28 1.34 1.73
CA ASP A 116 -14.55 2.10 2.75
C ASP A 116 -15.12 3.52 2.91
N ALA A 117 -15.48 4.18 1.81
CA ALA A 117 -16.14 5.49 1.84
C ALA A 117 -17.50 5.43 2.55
N THR A 118 -18.31 4.40 2.25
CA THR A 118 -19.59 4.17 2.93
C THR A 118 -19.40 3.91 4.41
N ALA A 119 -18.45 3.05 4.79
CA ALA A 119 -18.16 2.75 6.19
C ALA A 119 -17.71 4.01 6.97
N ARG A 120 -16.90 4.87 6.33
CA ARG A 120 -16.45 6.13 6.90
C ARG A 120 -17.59 7.12 7.08
N SER A 121 -18.47 7.28 6.09
CA SER A 121 -19.66 8.14 6.18
C SER A 121 -20.58 7.70 7.32
N LYS A 122 -20.85 6.40 7.44
CA LYS A 122 -21.68 5.83 8.52
C LYS A 122 -21.09 6.04 9.92
N ARG A 123 -19.77 5.97 10.08
CA ARG A 123 -19.12 6.29 11.36
C ARG A 123 -19.27 7.77 11.72
N LEU A 124 -19.09 8.67 10.75
CA LEU A 124 -19.24 10.10 10.97
C LEU A 124 -20.67 10.47 11.35
N SER A 125 -21.67 9.84 10.73
CA SER A 125 -23.08 10.06 11.08
C SER A 125 -23.50 9.48 12.44
N GLN A 126 -22.69 8.61 13.06
CA GLN A 126 -22.95 8.04 14.39
C GLN A 126 -22.26 8.83 15.51
N LEU A 127 -21.41 9.79 15.16
CA LEU A 127 -20.70 10.66 16.10
C LEU A 127 -21.43 12.00 16.31
N HIS A 128 -22.53 12.22 15.60
CA HIS A 128 -23.41 13.40 15.66
C HIS A 128 -24.79 12.95 16.11
#